data_AF-A0A524LNS9-F1
#
_entry.id   AF-A0A524LNS9-F1
#
_cell.length_a   1.000
_cell.length_b   1.000
_cell.length_c   1.000
_cell.angle_alpha   90.00
_cell.angle_beta   90.00
_cell.angle_gamma   90.00
#
_symmetry.space_group_name_H-M   'P 1'
#
loop_
_entity.id
_entity.type
_entity.pdbx_description
1 polymer ?
#
loop_
_entity_poly.entity_id
_entity_poly.type
_entity_poly.pdbx_seq_one_letter_code
_entity_poly.pdbx_strand_id
1 'polypeptide(L)'
;MYKESCLKSELAPRSNSKKMFVETLDVVTSYKDNQQHLKLAVSVTDLAGYPVFETGVELVIGPPDGTKFSLKGETDPYGIAYFELKNIRRGRWEVAVLNVDHPDYKCATGESCKSSSVKHV
;
A
#
# COMPACT_ATOMS: atom_id res chain seq x y z
N MET A 1 46.18 40.05 -3.90
CA MET A 1 45.38 39.17 -3.00
C MET A 1 43.95 39.19 -3.50
N TYR A 2 43.55 38.20 -4.30
CA TYR A 2 42.15 38.00 -4.69
C TYR A 2 41.67 36.75 -3.96
N LYS A 3 40.73 36.93 -3.02
CA LYS A 3 40.03 35.82 -2.38
C LYS A 3 38.91 35.39 -3.32
N GLU A 4 39.18 34.35 -4.11
CA GLU A 4 38.13 33.62 -4.82
C GLU A 4 37.26 32.93 -3.76
N SER A 5 36.09 33.52 -3.51
CA SER A 5 35.05 32.91 -2.69
C SER A 5 34.52 31.68 -3.44
N CYS A 6 34.90 30.50 -2.95
CA CYS A 6 34.24 29.25 -3.28
C CYS A 6 32.74 29.37 -2.95
N LEU A 7 31.92 29.67 -3.97
CA LEU A 7 30.52 29.30 -3.96
C LEU A 7 30.47 27.78 -4.07
N LYS A 8 30.66 27.10 -2.93
CA LYS A 8 30.06 25.79 -2.72
C LYS A 8 28.56 26.03 -2.77
N SER A 9 27.99 25.86 -3.95
CA SER A 9 26.57 25.57 -4.09
C SER A 9 26.33 24.28 -3.33
N GLU A 10 26.02 24.40 -2.05
CA GLU A 10 25.40 23.35 -1.27
C GLU A 10 24.10 23.01 -2.00
N LEU A 11 24.18 22.02 -2.88
CA LEU A 11 23.03 21.26 -3.35
C LEU A 11 22.46 20.55 -2.11
N ALA A 12 21.73 21.29 -1.30
CA ALA A 12 20.76 20.69 -0.39
C ALA A 12 19.86 19.82 -1.28
N PRO A 13 19.69 18.51 -1.01
CA PRO A 13 18.62 17.79 -1.66
C PRO A 13 17.34 18.48 -1.18
N ARG A 14 16.69 19.24 -2.06
CA ARG A 14 15.33 19.75 -1.85
C ARG A 14 14.41 18.53 -1.82
N SER A 15 14.40 17.83 -0.69
CA SER A 15 13.48 16.74 -0.44
C SER A 15 12.11 17.33 -0.13
N ASN A 16 11.47 17.89 -1.15
CA ASN A 16 10.02 17.95 -1.22
C ASN A 16 9.54 16.56 -1.66
N SER A 17 9.85 15.52 -0.87
CA SER A 17 9.33 14.18 -1.18
C SER A 17 7.81 14.25 -1.11
N LYS A 18 7.15 14.01 -2.24
CA LYS A 18 5.69 13.92 -2.30
C LYS A 18 5.24 12.85 -1.31
N LYS A 19 4.14 13.09 -0.61
CA LYS A 19 3.63 12.18 0.42
C LYS A 19 2.46 11.38 -0.13
N MET A 20 2.43 10.09 0.17
CA MET A 20 1.31 9.19 -0.15
C MET A 20 0.79 8.50 1.10
N PHE A 21 -0.44 8.01 1.02
CA PHE A 21 -1.21 7.40 2.11
C PHE A 21 -2.00 6.21 1.56
N VAL A 22 -2.15 5.17 2.38
CA VAL A 22 -3.22 4.19 2.14
C VAL A 22 -4.50 4.81 2.64
N GLU A 23 -5.42 5.08 1.73
CA GLU A 23 -6.70 5.67 2.05
C GLU A 23 -7.66 4.60 2.59
N THR A 24 -7.79 3.49 1.85
CA THR A 24 -8.68 2.38 2.21
C THR A 24 -8.07 1.02 1.90
N LEU A 25 -8.49 0.02 2.67
CA LEU A 25 -8.42 -1.39 2.29
C LEU A 25 -9.84 -1.91 2.28
N ASP A 26 -10.35 -2.32 1.14
CA ASP A 26 -11.68 -2.90 1.00
C ASP A 26 -11.62 -4.39 0.74
N VAL A 27 -12.56 -5.11 1.36
CA VAL A 27 -12.68 -6.55 1.24
C VAL A 27 -14.10 -6.88 0.84
N VAL A 28 -14.22 -7.57 -0.29
CA VAL A 28 -15.47 -8.07 -0.82
C VAL A 28 -15.41 -9.58 -0.83
N THR A 29 -16.28 -10.20 -0.03
CA THR A 29 -16.52 -11.63 -0.08
C THR A 29 -17.53 -11.96 -1.16
N SER A 30 -17.25 -12.94 -2.00
CA SER A 30 -18.23 -13.50 -2.91
C SER A 30 -18.24 -15.02 -2.85
N TYR A 31 -19.41 -15.62 -3.03
CA TYR A 31 -19.57 -17.07 -3.13
C TYR A 31 -19.91 -17.44 -4.57
N LYS A 32 -19.09 -18.31 -5.18
CA LYS A 32 -19.33 -18.84 -6.52
C LYS A 32 -19.08 -20.34 -6.51
N ASP A 33 -20.00 -21.13 -7.04
CA ASP A 33 -19.85 -22.59 -7.19
C ASP A 33 -19.47 -23.31 -5.88
N ASN A 34 -20.09 -22.91 -4.75
CA ASN A 34 -19.76 -23.35 -3.38
C ASN A 34 -18.33 -23.03 -2.88
N GLN A 35 -17.57 -22.25 -3.65
CA GLN A 35 -16.26 -21.73 -3.27
C GLN A 35 -16.42 -20.29 -2.79
N GLN A 36 -15.70 -19.96 -1.72
CA GLN A 36 -15.61 -18.58 -1.24
C GLN A 36 -14.39 -17.91 -1.88
N HIS A 37 -14.59 -16.68 -2.33
CA HIS A 37 -13.58 -15.83 -2.93
C HIS A 37 -13.49 -14.53 -2.15
N LEU A 38 -12.26 -14.03 -1.97
CA LEU A 38 -12.02 -12.68 -1.46
C LEU A 38 -11.45 -11.83 -2.58
N LYS A 39 -12.08 -10.69 -2.80
CA LYS A 39 -11.51 -9.60 -3.59
C LYS A 39 -11.09 -8.50 -2.64
N LEU A 40 -9.84 -8.08 -2.76
CA LEU A 40 -9.26 -7.03 -1.94
C LEU A 40 -8.90 -5.87 -2.85
N ALA A 41 -9.14 -4.65 -2.38
CA ALA A 41 -8.73 -3.43 -3.07
C ALA A 41 -8.04 -2.50 -2.07
N VAL A 42 -6.89 -1.95 -2.45
CA VAL A 42 -6.15 -0.97 -1.65
C VAL A 42 -6.09 0.33 -2.44
N SER A 43 -6.66 1.41 -1.89
CA SER A 43 -6.56 2.75 -2.46
C SER A 43 -5.35 3.48 -1.91
N VAL A 44 -4.54 4.05 -2.79
CA VAL A 44 -3.38 4.89 -2.44
C VAL A 44 -3.57 6.28 -3.05
N THR A 45 -3.51 7.30 -2.19
CA THR A 45 -3.68 8.69 -2.59
C THR A 45 -2.55 9.57 -2.06
N ASP A 46 -2.36 10.74 -2.67
CA ASP A 46 -1.53 11.79 -2.12
C ASP A 46 -2.29 12.60 -1.04
N LEU A 47 -1.64 13.62 -0.49
CA LEU A 47 -2.24 14.48 0.54
C LEU A 47 -3.48 15.25 0.05
N ALA A 48 -3.58 15.51 -1.24
CA ALA A 48 -4.70 16.21 -1.86
C ALA A 48 -5.83 15.26 -2.29
N GLY A 49 -5.68 13.95 -2.06
CA GLY A 49 -6.65 12.93 -2.46
C GLY A 49 -6.54 12.52 -3.93
N TYR A 50 -5.45 12.89 -4.62
CA TYR A 50 -5.22 12.41 -5.98
C TYR A 50 -4.68 10.98 -5.94
N PRO A 51 -5.12 10.11 -6.87
CA PRO A 51 -4.64 8.74 -6.93
C PRO A 51 -3.15 8.69 -7.26
N VAL A 52 -2.41 7.81 -6.58
CA VAL A 52 -1.00 7.54 -6.85
C VAL A 52 -0.88 6.17 -7.51
N PHE A 53 -0.65 6.18 -8.83
CA PHE A 53 -0.48 4.97 -9.65
C PHE A 53 0.94 4.42 -9.55
N GLU A 54 1.18 3.21 -10.08
CA GLU A 54 2.52 2.55 -10.07
C GLU A 54 3.16 2.46 -8.67
N THR A 55 2.31 2.38 -7.64
CA THR A 55 2.71 2.16 -6.25
C THR A 55 2.71 0.67 -5.96
N GLY A 56 3.86 0.15 -5.53
CA GLY A 56 3.98 -1.19 -4.98
C GLY A 56 3.23 -1.32 -3.66
N VAL A 57 2.38 -2.35 -3.55
CA VAL A 57 1.60 -2.65 -2.35
C VAL A 57 1.83 -4.11 -1.96
N GLU A 58 2.22 -4.33 -0.71
CA GLU A 58 2.32 -5.66 -0.12
C GLU A 58 1.29 -5.84 0.99
N LEU A 59 0.46 -6.87 0.84
CA LEU A 59 -0.49 -7.33 1.85
C LEU A 59 0.06 -8.52 2.61
N VAL A 60 -0.22 -8.60 3.91
CA VAL A 60 -0.10 -9.81 4.71
C VAL A 60 -1.49 -10.38 4.96
N ILE A 61 -1.63 -11.67 4.68
CA ILE A 61 -2.85 -12.45 4.85
C ILE A 61 -2.63 -13.48 5.95
N GLY A 62 -3.52 -13.50 6.93
CA GLY A 62 -3.61 -14.49 7.99
C GLY A 62 -4.87 -15.35 7.82
N PRO A 63 -4.76 -16.56 7.27
CA PRO A 63 -5.84 -17.53 7.22
C PRO A 63 -6.21 -18.05 8.62
N PRO A 64 -7.37 -18.72 8.74
CA PRO A 64 -7.84 -19.28 10.01
C PRO A 64 -6.92 -20.34 10.64
N ASP A 65 -6.03 -20.95 9.83
CA ASP A 65 -5.06 -21.94 10.31
C ASP A 65 -3.82 -21.32 10.96
N GLY A 66 -3.72 -19.98 10.95
CA GLY A 66 -2.61 -19.23 11.52
C GLY A 66 -1.39 -19.06 10.60
N THR A 67 -1.38 -19.67 9.40
CA THR A 67 -0.23 -19.59 8.49
C THR A 67 -0.20 -18.29 7.70
N LYS A 68 0.69 -17.36 8.03
CA LYS A 68 0.75 -16.07 7.33
C LYS A 68 1.48 -16.16 6.00
N PHE A 69 0.95 -15.48 4.97
CA PHE A 69 1.63 -15.28 3.68
C PHE A 69 1.43 -13.85 3.18
N SER A 70 2.23 -13.42 2.20
CA SER A 70 2.10 -12.10 1.58
C SER A 70 1.66 -12.15 0.12
N LEU A 71 0.94 -11.10 -0.30
CA LEU A 71 0.57 -10.84 -1.68
C LEU A 71 1.16 -9.49 -2.09
N LYS A 72 1.70 -9.41 -3.31
CA LYS A 72 2.25 -8.18 -3.87
C LYS A 72 1.46 -7.78 -5.11
N GLY A 73 1.22 -6.48 -5.23
CA GLY A 73 0.47 -5.89 -6.33
C GLY A 73 0.94 -4.46 -6.55
N GLU A 74 0.44 -3.87 -7.63
CA GLU A 74 0.74 -2.49 -8.01
C GLU A 74 -0.57 -1.75 -8.25
N THR A 75 -0.63 -0.48 -7.89
CA THR A 75 -1.80 0.36 -8.11
C THR A 75 -1.96 0.70 -9.59
N ASP A 76 -3.19 0.62 -10.08
CA ASP A 76 -3.57 1.04 -11.43
C ASP A 76 -3.58 2.58 -11.59
N PRO A 77 -3.93 3.13 -12.78
CA PRO A 77 -4.03 4.58 -12.99
C PRO A 77 -5.04 5.32 -12.09
N TYR A 78 -5.92 4.60 -11.39
CA TYR A 78 -6.85 5.14 -10.42
C TYR A 78 -6.33 5.01 -8.97
N GLY A 79 -5.06 4.61 -8.80
CA GLY A 79 -4.44 4.48 -7.48
C GLY A 79 -4.90 3.25 -6.71
N ILE A 80 -5.48 2.24 -7.38
CA ILE A 80 -6.05 1.07 -6.72
C ILE A 80 -5.25 -0.18 -7.06
N ALA A 81 -4.76 -0.88 -6.03
CA ALA A 81 -4.15 -2.20 -6.15
C ALA A 81 -5.21 -3.28 -5.85
N TYR A 82 -5.45 -4.19 -6.81
CA TYR A 82 -6.44 -5.27 -6.68
C TYR A 82 -5.78 -6.62 -6.41
N PHE A 83 -6.41 -7.41 -5.53
CA PHE A 83 -5.97 -8.76 -5.21
C PHE A 83 -7.16 -9.71 -5.18
N GLU A 84 -6.94 -10.97 -5.57
CA GLU A 84 -7.97 -12.00 -5.56
C GLU A 84 -7.45 -13.28 -4.91
N LEU A 85 -8.17 -13.76 -3.89
CA LEU A 85 -7.99 -15.07 -3.28
C LEU A 85 -9.18 -15.95 -3.66
N LYS A 86 -8.89 -17.12 -4.24
CA LYS A 86 -9.89 -18.12 -4.66
C LYS A 86 -9.83 -19.33 -3.74
N ASN A 87 -10.93 -20.09 -3.69
CA ASN A 87 -11.01 -21.35 -2.95
C ASN A 87 -10.66 -21.20 -1.46
N ILE A 88 -11.03 -20.07 -0.86
CA ILE A 88 -10.66 -19.80 0.53
C ILE A 88 -11.51 -20.65 1.47
N ARG A 89 -10.88 -21.13 2.55
CA ARG A 89 -11.56 -21.86 3.62
C ARG A 89 -12.40 -20.91 4.45
N ARG A 90 -13.52 -21.42 4.98
CA ARG A 90 -14.33 -20.70 5.96
C ARG A 90 -13.55 -20.50 7.25
N GLY A 91 -13.79 -19.38 7.92
CA GLY A 91 -13.17 -19.00 9.18
C GLY A 91 -12.80 -17.53 9.17
N ARG A 92 -12.19 -17.06 10.27
CA ARG A 92 -11.74 -15.68 10.40
C ARG A 92 -10.42 -15.47 9.68
N TRP A 93 -10.43 -14.60 8.67
CA TRP A 93 -9.21 -14.16 7.99
C TRP A 93 -8.77 -12.80 8.50
N GLU A 94 -7.46 -12.59 8.55
CA GLU A 94 -6.83 -11.30 8.82
C GLU A 94 -6.18 -10.79 7.53
N VAL A 95 -6.42 -9.53 7.18
CA VAL A 95 -5.76 -8.87 6.06
C VAL A 95 -5.18 -7.56 6.56
N ALA A 96 -3.91 -7.30 6.27
CA ALA A 96 -3.24 -6.05 6.62
C ALA A 96 -2.32 -5.59 5.49
N VAL A 97 -2.16 -4.27 5.33
CA VAL A 97 -1.13 -3.71 4.46
C VAL A 97 0.20 -3.72 5.21
N LEU A 98 1.19 -4.42 4.66
CA LEU A 98 2.53 -4.56 5.26
C LEU A 98 3.48 -3.46 4.77
N ASN A 99 3.47 -3.21 3.46
CA ASN A 99 4.36 -2.24 2.84
C ASN A 99 3.68 -1.52 1.68
N VAL A 100 4.06 -0.27 1.48
CA VAL A 100 3.68 0.55 0.34
C VAL A 100 4.90 1.35 -0.10
N ASP A 101 5.31 1.19 -1.35
CA ASP A 101 6.53 1.79 -1.90
C ASP A 101 6.31 2.38 -3.29
N HIS A 102 6.95 3.52 -3.54
CA HIS A 102 6.90 4.23 -4.82
C HIS A 102 8.22 5.00 -5.00
N PRO A 103 8.76 5.12 -6.23
CA PRO A 103 10.03 5.84 -6.48
C PRO A 103 9.98 7.33 -6.06
N ASP A 104 8.92 8.04 -6.43
CA ASP A 104 8.79 9.49 -6.21
C ASP A 104 8.02 9.92 -4.94
N TYR A 105 7.29 9.00 -4.30
CA TYR A 105 6.48 9.29 -3.13
C TYR A 105 7.03 8.57 -1.90
N LYS A 106 6.96 9.25 -0.76
CA LYS A 106 7.20 8.63 0.55
C LYS A 106 5.88 8.41 1.25
N CYS A 107 5.68 7.20 1.77
CA CYS A 107 4.57 6.95 2.68
C CYS A 107 4.67 7.90 3.90
N ALA A 108 3.60 8.62 4.18
CA ALA A 108 3.54 9.55 5.30
C ALA A 108 3.31 8.81 6.63
N THR A 109 4.41 8.55 7.35
CA THR A 109 4.46 8.07 8.74
C THR A 109 3.77 6.74 9.06
N GLY A 110 4.61 5.71 9.28
CA GLY A 110 4.53 4.69 10.35
C GLY A 110 3.28 3.82 10.46
N GLU A 111 2.13 4.43 10.70
CA GLU A 111 0.85 3.75 10.99
C GLU A 111 -0.11 3.83 9.80
N SER A 112 -0.07 4.90 9.00
CA SER A 112 -1.04 5.12 7.91
C SER A 112 -0.83 4.22 6.69
N CYS A 113 0.34 3.61 6.52
CA CYS A 113 0.59 2.64 5.44
C CYS A 113 0.92 1.22 5.93
N LYS A 114 1.03 0.99 7.25
CA LYS A 114 1.51 -0.30 7.79
C LYS A 114 0.60 -0.97 8.83
N SER A 115 -0.47 -0.34 9.31
CA SER A 115 -1.13 -0.89 10.51
C SER A 115 -2.63 -0.69 10.67
N SER A 116 -3.30 0.20 9.95
CA SER A 116 -4.64 0.63 10.37
C SER A 116 -5.83 -0.18 9.84
N SER A 117 -5.62 -1.16 8.96
CA SER A 117 -6.74 -1.82 8.29
C SER A 117 -6.73 -3.34 8.48
N VAL A 118 -6.67 -3.82 9.72
CA VAL A 118 -6.97 -5.24 9.97
C VAL A 118 -8.47 -5.46 9.76
N LYS A 119 -8.84 -5.93 8.57
CA LYS A 119 -10.22 -6.37 8.30
C LYS A 119 -10.35 -7.85 8.63
N HIS A 120 -11.29 -8.14 9.52
CA HIS A 120 -11.71 -9.51 9.81
C HIS A 120 -12.80 -9.88 8.83
N VAL A 121 -12.59 -11.00 8.14
CA VAL A 121 -13.51 -11.54 7.15
C VAL A 121 -13.93 -12.94 7.56
#